data_AF-A0AAV5KEY1-F1
#
_entry.id   AF-A0AAV5KEY1-F1
#
_cell.length_a   1.000
_cell.length_b   1.000
_cell.length_c   1.000
_cell.angle_alpha   90.00
_cell.angle_beta   90.00
_cell.angle_gamma   90.00
#
_symmetry.space_group_name_H-M   'P 1'
#
loop_
_entity.id
_entity.type
_entity.pdbx_description
1 polymer ?
#
loop_
_entity_poly.entity_id
_entity_poly.type
_entity_poly.pdbx_seq_one_letter_code
_entity_poly.pdbx_strand_id
1 'polypeptide(L)'
;MCLTCRCLYDWICRWIWKCHACFTVTVESGRIFCPKCGNGGTLRKVSVTVGESGTVLAARRPRITLRGTKFSLPLPKGGRDGIAKNLILREDQLPSKFLKQKPKKKIDKQGDDFVMADDIFTHHTDAKKPLQPPMRKALAVFSGKRNPNDNHYSRRRPK
;
A
#
# COMPACT_ATOMS: atom_id res chain seq x y z
N MET A 1 12.44 5.90 -27.47
CA MET A 1 13.86 6.10 -27.09
C MET A 1 13.91 7.14 -26.00
N CYS A 2 14.60 6.83 -24.91
CA CYS A 2 14.80 7.71 -23.77
C CYS A 2 16.06 8.54 -24.04
N LEU A 3 15.95 9.86 -24.16
CA LEU A 3 17.09 10.76 -24.18
C LEU A 3 16.78 11.92 -23.23
N THR A 4 17.36 11.78 -22.04
CA THR A 4 17.84 12.86 -21.16
C THR A 4 16.96 14.11 -21.06
N CYS A 5 16.25 14.20 -19.94
CA CYS A 5 15.67 15.42 -19.39
C CYS A 5 16.82 16.42 -19.14
N ARG A 6 17.32 17.08 -20.18
CA ARG A 6 18.40 18.06 -20.09
C ARG A 6 17.76 19.37 -19.70
N CYS A 7 17.45 19.48 -18.40
CA CYS A 7 16.99 20.69 -17.74
C CYS A 7 18.08 21.75 -17.78
N LEU A 8 18.26 22.38 -18.95
CA LEU A 8 18.97 23.64 -19.07
C LEU A 8 18.04 24.71 -18.47
N TYR A 9 18.42 25.18 -17.27
CA TYR A 9 18.00 26.38 -16.56
C TYR A 9 16.67 27.01 -17.02
N ASP A 10 15.54 26.51 -16.49
CA ASP A 10 14.32 27.27 -16.15
C ASP A 10 13.11 26.38 -15.80
N TRP A 11 13.20 25.08 -16.09
CA TRP A 11 12.07 24.18 -15.97
C TRP A 11 12.31 23.09 -14.93
N ILE A 12 11.49 23.11 -13.88
CA ILE A 12 11.53 22.14 -12.78
C ILE A 12 10.53 21.02 -13.08
N CYS A 13 11.02 19.79 -13.25
CA CYS A 13 10.17 18.61 -13.38
C CYS A 13 9.95 17.93 -12.02
N ARG A 14 8.68 17.74 -11.64
CA ARG A 14 8.28 17.02 -10.42
C ARG A 14 7.27 15.92 -10.72
N TRP A 15 7.18 14.97 -9.79
CA TRP A 15 6.16 13.92 -9.82
C TRP A 15 5.07 14.24 -8.82
N ILE A 16 3.82 14.18 -9.28
CA ILE A 16 2.61 14.33 -8.46
C ILE A 16 1.68 13.14 -8.69
N TRP A 17 0.63 13.05 -7.87
CA TRP A 17 -0.41 12.06 -8.03
C TRP A 17 -1.72 12.72 -8.47
N LYS A 18 -2.35 12.18 -9.51
CA LYS A 18 -3.64 12.66 -10.02
C LYS A 18 -4.67 11.54 -9.95
N CYS A 19 -5.83 11.83 -9.38
CA CYS A 19 -6.96 10.92 -9.37
C CYS A 19 -7.61 10.87 -10.76
N HIS A 20 -7.82 9.67 -11.31
CA HIS A 20 -8.52 9.52 -12.59
C HIS A 20 -10.05 9.56 -12.47
N ALA A 21 -10.60 9.48 -11.25
CA ALA A 21 -12.04 9.50 -11.02
C ALA A 21 -12.57 10.92 -10.79
N CYS A 22 -11.94 11.69 -9.88
CA CYS A 22 -12.38 13.05 -9.53
C CYS A 22 -11.40 14.15 -9.93
N PHE A 23 -10.35 13.80 -10.69
CA PHE A 23 -9.31 14.72 -11.21
C PHE A 23 -8.51 15.52 -10.18
N THR A 24 -8.67 15.22 -8.89
CA THR A 24 -7.92 15.86 -7.82
C THR A 24 -6.43 15.55 -7.93
N VAL A 25 -5.60 16.56 -7.73
CA VAL A 25 -4.15 16.45 -7.70
C VAL A 25 -3.65 16.52 -6.26
N THR A 26 -2.70 15.65 -5.92
CA THR A 26 -2.12 15.55 -4.59
C THR A 26 -0.60 15.38 -4.70
N VAL A 27 0.15 16.05 -3.81
CA VAL A 27 1.61 15.94 -3.76
C VAL A 27 2.04 14.72 -2.93
N GLU A 28 1.20 14.31 -1.98
CA GLU A 28 1.48 13.22 -1.06
C GLU A 28 1.63 11.89 -1.80
N SER A 29 2.83 11.32 -1.70
CA SER A 29 3.15 10.03 -2.29
C SER A 29 2.80 8.88 -1.36
N GLY A 30 2.48 7.71 -1.92
CA GLY A 30 2.21 6.50 -1.14
C GLY A 30 0.79 6.33 -0.62
N ARG A 31 -0.12 7.28 -0.88
CA ARG A 31 -1.55 7.11 -0.57
C ARG A 31 -2.20 6.11 -1.53
N ILE A 32 -3.07 5.26 -0.98
CA ILE A 32 -3.88 4.29 -1.74
C ILE A 32 -5.21 4.90 -2.15
N PHE A 33 -5.81 5.68 -1.24
CA PHE A 33 -7.12 6.31 -1.40
C PHE A 33 -6.96 7.78 -1.79
N CYS A 34 -7.84 8.27 -2.66
CA CYS A 34 -7.86 9.69 -3.01
C CYS A 34 -8.44 10.50 -1.82
N PRO A 35 -7.78 11.58 -1.38
CA PRO A 35 -8.24 12.33 -0.19
C PRO A 35 -9.55 13.09 -0.42
N LYS A 36 -9.94 13.35 -1.68
CA LYS A 36 -11.20 14.05 -1.99
C LYS A 36 -12.39 13.10 -2.10
N CYS A 37 -12.27 12.03 -2.89
CA CYS A 37 -13.39 11.13 -3.18
C CYS A 37 -13.33 9.78 -2.45
N GLY A 38 -12.26 9.49 -1.72
CA GLY A 38 -12.07 8.24 -0.98
C GLY A 38 -11.84 6.99 -1.84
N ASN A 39 -11.93 7.07 -3.17
CA ASN A 39 -11.78 5.90 -4.04
C ASN A 39 -10.33 5.38 -4.04
N GLY A 40 -10.17 4.09 -3.73
CA GLY A 40 -8.87 3.40 -3.72
C GLY A 40 -8.34 3.08 -5.10
N GLY A 41 -7.02 3.12 -5.28
CA GLY A 41 -6.37 2.76 -6.55
C GLY A 41 -6.56 3.77 -7.68
N THR A 42 -7.10 4.95 -7.36
CA THR A 42 -7.45 5.94 -8.37
C THR A 42 -6.33 6.92 -8.69
N LEU A 43 -5.39 7.08 -7.77
CA LEU A 43 -4.24 7.95 -7.91
C LEU A 43 -3.22 7.37 -8.89
N ARG A 44 -2.77 8.18 -9.85
CA ARG A 44 -1.75 7.85 -10.85
C ARG A 44 -0.60 8.85 -10.78
N LYS A 45 0.63 8.36 -10.90
CA LYS A 45 1.82 9.19 -10.98
C LYS A 45 1.85 9.96 -12.31
N VAL A 46 2.01 11.27 -12.24
CA VAL A 46 2.04 12.19 -13.38
C VAL A 46 3.24 13.11 -13.25
N SER A 47 3.92 13.40 -14.37
CA SER A 47 4.98 14.41 -14.43
C SER A 47 4.38 15.80 -14.60
N VAL A 48 4.86 16.74 -13.80
CA VAL A 48 4.55 18.16 -13.89
C VAL A 48 5.83 18.92 -14.16
N THR A 49 5.77 19.84 -15.10
CA THR A 49 6.84 20.77 -15.41
C THR A 49 6.39 22.16 -14.99
N VAL A 50 7.18 22.81 -14.14
CA VAL A 50 6.97 24.18 -13.69
C VAL A 50 8.02 25.05 -14.37
N GLY A 51 7.60 26.08 -15.09
CA GLY A 51 8.48 27.10 -15.69
C GLY A 51 7.89 28.50 -15.50
N GLU A 52 8.55 29.52 -16.04
CA GLU A 52 8.13 30.92 -15.90
C GLU A 52 6.73 31.21 -16.47
N SER A 53 6.36 30.52 -17.55
CA SER A 53 5.04 30.62 -18.20
C SER A 53 3.93 29.85 -17.48
N GLY A 54 4.23 29.19 -16.35
CA GLY A 54 3.27 28.49 -15.51
C GLY A 54 3.54 27.00 -15.36
N THR A 55 2.49 26.25 -15.03
CA THR A 55 2.58 24.82 -14.69
C THR A 55 1.93 23.96 -15.76
N VAL A 56 2.71 23.10 -16.41
CA VAL A 56 2.22 22.13 -17.40
C VAL A 56 2.18 20.74 -16.78
N LEU A 57 1.00 20.12 -16.83
CA LEU A 57 0.76 18.79 -16.30
C LEU A 57 0.69 17.78 -17.44
N ALA A 58 1.75 16.98 -17.59
CA ALA A 58 1.84 15.95 -18.62
C ALA A 58 1.14 14.65 -18.15
N ALA A 59 -0.19 14.70 -18.01
CA ALA A 59 -0.99 13.51 -17.71
C ALA A 59 -1.42 12.81 -18.99
N ARG A 60 -0.92 11.59 -19.19
CA ARG A 60 -1.56 10.64 -20.11
C ARG A 60 -2.96 10.30 -19.58
N ARG A 61 -3.98 10.31 -20.44
CA ARG A 61 -5.29 9.72 -20.12
C ARG A 61 -5.20 8.20 -20.26
N PRO A 62 -5.18 7.43 -19.15
CA PRO A 62 -5.14 5.98 -19.26
C PRO A 62 -6.50 5.45 -19.73
N ARG A 63 -6.48 4.37 -20.53
CA ARG A 63 -7.70 3.58 -20.76
C ARG A 63 -8.01 2.81 -19.48
N ILE A 64 -9.07 3.20 -18.78
CA ILE A 64 -9.49 2.58 -17.54
C ILE A 64 -10.37 1.37 -17.87
N THR A 65 -9.97 0.18 -17.41
CA THR A 65 -10.78 -1.04 -17.53
C THR A 65 -11.49 -1.30 -16.20
N LEU A 66 -12.78 -1.62 -16.28
CA LEU A 66 -13.60 -2.02 -15.12
C LEU A 66 -13.58 -3.54 -14.89
N ARG A 67 -12.80 -4.29 -15.68
CA ARG A 67 -12.70 -5.74 -15.55
C ARG A 67 -12.06 -6.09 -14.21
N GLY A 68 -12.75 -6.91 -13.42
CA GLY A 68 -12.25 -7.39 -12.13
C GLY A 68 -12.39 -6.42 -10.97
N THR A 69 -13.05 -5.27 -11.14
CA THR A 69 -13.35 -4.35 -10.03
C THR A 69 -14.60 -4.77 -9.24
N LYS A 70 -15.56 -5.43 -9.89
CA LYS A 70 -16.78 -5.99 -9.27
C LYS A 70 -16.59 -7.48 -9.01
N PHE A 71 -16.52 -7.87 -7.74
CA PHE A 71 -16.42 -9.26 -7.29
C PHE A 71 -17.04 -9.42 -5.90
N SER A 72 -17.40 -10.65 -5.53
CA SER A 72 -17.97 -10.94 -4.20
C SER A 72 -16.91 -10.76 -3.11
N LEU A 73 -17.19 -9.92 -2.13
CA LEU A 73 -16.34 -9.73 -0.96
C LEU A 73 -16.66 -10.81 0.09
N PRO A 74 -15.66 -11.32 0.83
CA PRO A 74 -15.92 -12.18 1.98
C PRO A 74 -16.67 -11.40 3.07
N LEU A 75 -17.47 -12.11 3.87
CA LEU A 75 -18.16 -11.51 5.00
C LEU A 75 -17.15 -10.87 5.98
N PRO A 76 -17.43 -9.65 6.48
CA PRO A 76 -16.57 -8.99 7.44
C PRO A 76 -16.51 -9.82 8.73
N LYS A 77 -15.30 -10.09 9.23
CA LYS A 77 -15.09 -10.81 10.49
C LYS A 77 -14.78 -9.83 11.61
N GLY A 78 -15.37 -10.07 12.79
CA GLY A 78 -15.06 -9.33 14.01
C GLY A 78 -13.79 -9.85 14.73
N GLY A 79 -13.47 -9.23 15.86
CA GLY A 79 -12.39 -9.66 16.75
C GLY A 79 -10.98 -9.53 16.18
N ARG A 80 -10.02 -10.18 16.84
CA ARG A 80 -8.59 -10.15 16.48
C ARG A 80 -8.34 -10.70 15.06
N ASP A 81 -9.06 -11.75 14.70
CA ASP A 81 -8.98 -12.39 13.39
C ASP A 81 -9.44 -11.48 12.24
N GLY A 82 -10.44 -10.64 12.49
CA GLY A 82 -10.93 -9.64 11.54
C GLY A 82 -9.85 -8.65 11.12
N ILE A 83 -9.08 -8.14 12.08
CA ILE A 83 -8.05 -7.12 11.85
C ILE A 83 -6.99 -7.58 10.83
N ALA A 84 -6.62 -8.86 10.84
CA ALA A 84 -5.60 -9.42 9.94
C ALA A 84 -6.15 -9.94 8.60
N LYS A 85 -7.44 -10.29 8.55
CA LYS A 85 -8.06 -10.99 7.40
C LYS A 85 -8.95 -10.09 6.55
N ASN A 86 -9.59 -9.08 7.13
CA ASN A 86 -10.50 -8.18 6.40
C ASN A 86 -9.74 -7.34 5.38
N LEU A 87 -10.38 -7.06 4.25
CA LEU A 87 -9.84 -6.17 3.23
C LEU A 87 -9.99 -4.72 3.70
N ILE A 88 -9.04 -3.87 3.31
CA ILE A 88 -9.10 -2.43 3.55
C ILE A 88 -9.67 -1.79 2.28
N LEU A 89 -10.88 -1.26 2.40
CA LEU A 89 -11.67 -0.65 1.33
C LEU A 89 -11.72 0.88 1.42
N ARG A 90 -11.37 1.44 2.59
CA ARG A 90 -11.33 2.88 2.86
C ARG A 90 -10.13 3.25 3.74
N GLU A 91 -9.82 4.54 3.79
CA GLU A 91 -8.68 5.08 4.53
C GLU A 91 -8.85 5.01 6.05
N ASP A 92 -10.06 5.27 6.54
CA ASP A 92 -10.46 5.24 7.95
C ASP A 92 -10.42 3.84 8.58
N GLN A 93 -10.46 2.78 7.77
CA GLN A 93 -10.38 1.40 8.24
C GLN A 93 -9.00 1.00 8.76
N LEU A 94 -7.96 1.82 8.51
CA LEU A 94 -6.61 1.57 9.00
C LEU A 94 -6.45 2.14 10.41
N PRO A 95 -6.38 1.31 11.48
CA PRO A 95 -6.33 1.87 12.83
C PRO A 95 -4.96 2.50 13.05
N SER A 96 -4.93 3.79 13.39
CA SER A 96 -3.73 4.58 13.68
C SER A 96 -2.82 3.94 14.74
N LYS A 97 -3.38 3.10 15.62
CA LYS A 97 -2.68 2.38 16.68
C LYS A 97 -1.75 1.26 16.17
N PHE A 98 -1.93 0.76 14.94
CA PHE A 98 -1.05 -0.26 14.34
C PHE A 98 0.04 0.30 13.43
N LEU A 99 0.04 1.63 13.19
CA LEU A 99 1.07 2.33 12.42
C LEU A 99 2.37 2.52 13.21
N LYS A 100 2.30 2.46 14.55
CA LYS A 100 3.48 2.47 15.40
C LYS A 100 4.12 1.08 15.39
N GLN A 101 5.00 0.83 14.42
CA GLN A 101 5.97 -0.25 14.55
C GLN A 101 6.74 0.03 15.85
N LYS A 102 6.59 -0.83 16.87
CA LYS A 102 7.57 -0.81 17.97
C LYS A 102 8.94 -0.99 17.32
N PRO A 103 9.91 -0.10 17.59
CA PRO A 103 11.23 -0.24 16.98
C PRO A 103 11.73 -1.65 17.32
N LYS A 104 12.06 -2.43 16.29
CA LYS A 104 12.81 -3.65 16.51
C LYS A 104 14.14 -3.21 17.09
N LYS A 105 14.42 -3.52 18.36
CA LYS A 105 15.79 -3.48 18.88
C LYS A 105 16.61 -4.33 17.91
N LYS A 106 17.49 -3.70 17.13
CA LYS A 106 18.52 -4.43 16.42
C LYS A 106 19.41 -5.02 17.52
N ILE A 107 19.39 -6.34 17.65
CA ILE A 107 20.41 -7.04 18.44
C ILE A 107 21.60 -7.08 17.49
N ASP A 108 22.51 -6.13 17.66
CA ASP A 108 23.82 -6.21 17.04
C ASP A 108 24.53 -7.41 17.67
N LYS A 109 24.74 -8.46 16.88
CA LYS A 109 25.51 -9.62 17.31
C LYS A 109 26.98 -9.28 17.25
N GLN A 110 27.48 -8.62 18.28
CA GLN A 110 28.90 -8.54 18.57
C GLN A 110 29.06 -8.33 20.08
N GLY A 111 29.55 -9.34 20.79
CA GLY A 111 29.82 -9.27 22.22
C GLY A 111 29.59 -10.62 22.90
N ASP A 112 30.70 -11.23 23.29
CA ASP A 112 30.86 -12.60 23.79
C ASP A 112 30.25 -12.85 25.18
N ASP A 113 29.86 -14.11 25.38
CA ASP A 113 29.75 -14.93 26.60
C ASP A 113 29.64 -14.25 27.97
N PHE A 114 28.49 -14.36 28.64
CA PHE A 114 28.42 -14.65 30.08
C PHE A 114 27.10 -15.35 30.45
N VAL A 115 27.25 -16.40 31.25
CA VAL A 115 26.28 -17.41 31.70
C VAL A 115 25.16 -16.80 32.57
N MET A 116 23.91 -17.21 32.35
CA MET A 116 23.02 -17.63 33.45
C MET A 116 21.98 -18.63 32.93
N ALA A 117 22.05 -19.84 33.49
CA ALA A 117 21.10 -20.91 33.30
C ALA A 117 19.87 -20.63 34.18
N ASP A 118 18.82 -20.03 33.62
CA ASP A 118 17.52 -19.92 34.31
C ASP A 118 16.30 -20.00 33.37
N ASP A 119 16.47 -20.54 32.16
CA ASP A 119 15.38 -20.71 31.18
C ASP A 119 14.90 -22.18 31.09
N ILE A 120 14.82 -22.89 32.21
CA ILE A 120 14.32 -24.28 32.25
C ILE A 120 12.78 -24.36 32.14
N PHE A 121 12.05 -23.26 32.35
CA PHE A 121 10.58 -23.22 32.21
C PHE A 121 10.05 -22.10 31.33
N THR A 122 10.79 -21.74 30.26
CA THR A 122 10.22 -20.88 29.24
C THR A 122 9.40 -21.74 28.28
N HIS A 123 8.20 -22.12 28.73
CA HIS A 123 7.17 -22.64 27.83
C HIS A 123 7.13 -21.72 26.61
N HIS A 124 7.21 -22.31 25.41
CA HIS A 124 6.93 -21.64 24.16
C HIS A 124 5.48 -21.13 24.20
N THR A 125 5.23 -20.04 24.93
CA THR A 125 4.04 -19.25 24.70
C THR A 125 4.23 -18.77 23.28
N ASP A 126 3.38 -19.23 22.36
CA ASP A 126 3.31 -18.72 21.01
C ASP A 126 3.27 -17.21 21.13
N ALA A 127 4.43 -16.57 20.97
CA ALA A 127 4.58 -15.14 21.15
C ALA A 127 3.65 -14.53 20.12
N LYS A 128 2.47 -14.08 20.59
CA LYS A 128 1.35 -13.74 19.72
C LYS A 128 1.86 -12.73 18.72
N LYS A 129 1.97 -13.14 17.45
CA LYS A 129 2.48 -12.27 16.39
C LYS A 129 1.69 -10.96 16.46
N PRO A 130 2.35 -9.79 16.43
CA PRO A 130 1.65 -8.53 16.54
C PRO A 130 0.57 -8.47 15.47
N LEU A 131 -0.64 -8.10 15.88
CA LEU A 131 -1.79 -7.92 14.99
C LEU A 131 -1.42 -6.83 13.98
N GLN A 132 -1.02 -7.23 12.77
CA GLN A 132 -0.69 -6.28 11.71
C GLN A 132 -1.85 -6.22 10.70
N PRO A 133 -2.35 -5.01 10.38
CA PRO A 133 -3.35 -4.86 9.34
C PRO A 133 -2.76 -5.30 7.99
N PRO A 134 -3.56 -5.89 7.10
CA PRO A 134 -3.07 -6.45 5.85
C PRO A 134 -2.83 -5.37 4.78
N MET A 135 -1.99 -4.36 5.07
CA MET A 135 -1.69 -3.23 4.16
C MET A 135 -1.20 -3.70 2.78
N ARG A 136 -0.36 -4.75 2.74
CA ARG A 136 0.09 -5.34 1.47
C ARG A 136 -1.08 -5.95 0.66
N LYS A 137 -2.09 -6.51 1.33
CA LYS A 137 -3.29 -7.04 0.65
C LYS A 137 -4.18 -5.90 0.16
N ALA A 138 -4.30 -4.81 0.93
CA ALA A 138 -5.01 -3.61 0.49
C ALA A 138 -4.45 -3.06 -0.82
N LEU A 139 -3.13 -2.89 -0.90
CA LEU A 139 -2.46 -2.46 -2.13
C LEU A 139 -2.70 -3.43 -3.29
N ALA A 140 -2.72 -4.74 -3.00
CA ALA A 140 -2.93 -5.78 -4.02
C ALA A 140 -4.33 -5.69 -4.66
N VAL A 141 -5.39 -5.42 -3.88
CA VAL A 141 -6.77 -5.27 -4.39
C VAL A 141 -6.85 -4.18 -5.45
N PHE A 142 -6.18 -3.05 -5.21
CA PHE A 142 -6.22 -1.89 -6.11
C PHE A 142 -5.17 -1.91 -7.21
N SER A 143 -4.15 -2.77 -7.10
CA SER A 143 -3.05 -2.82 -8.06
C SER A 143 -3.43 -3.34 -9.45
N GLY A 144 -4.62 -3.95 -9.59
CA GLY A 144 -5.06 -4.57 -10.84
C GLY A 144 -4.16 -5.73 -11.31
N LYS A 145 -3.22 -6.18 -10.47
CA LYS A 145 -2.25 -7.24 -10.82
C LYS A 145 -2.92 -8.56 -11.19
N ARG A 146 -4.13 -8.82 -10.68
CA ARG A 146 -4.93 -10.02 -10.99
C ARG A 146 -6.43 -9.70 -10.91
N ASN A 147 -7.20 -10.25 -11.84
CA ASN A 147 -8.66 -10.19 -11.82
C ASN A 147 -9.20 -11.29 -10.88
N PRO A 148 -9.92 -10.95 -9.79
CA PRO A 148 -10.51 -11.94 -8.88
C PRO A 148 -11.53 -12.87 -9.55
N ASN A 149 -12.12 -12.45 -10.68
CA ASN A 149 -13.10 -13.21 -11.43
C ASN A 149 -12.47 -14.11 -12.52
N ASP A 150 -11.14 -14.15 -12.66
CA ASP A 150 -10.52 -15.07 -13.62
C ASP A 150 -10.65 -16.52 -13.14
N ASN A 151 -11.14 -17.38 -14.03
CA ASN A 151 -11.25 -18.83 -13.85
C ASN A 151 -9.90 -19.52 -13.52
N HIS A 152 -8.78 -18.94 -13.94
CA HIS A 152 -7.43 -19.38 -13.55
C HIS A 152 -7.10 -19.18 -12.05
N TYR A 153 -7.98 -18.53 -11.27
CA TYR A 153 -7.76 -18.24 -9.85
C TYR A 153 -8.33 -19.30 -8.88
N SER A 154 -8.85 -20.44 -9.34
CA SER A 154 -9.25 -21.52 -8.43
C SER A 154 -8.01 -22.01 -7.67
N ARG A 155 -7.75 -21.46 -6.48
CA ARG A 155 -6.85 -22.07 -5.51
C ARG A 155 -7.32 -23.50 -5.35
N ARG A 156 -6.42 -24.47 -5.54
CA ARG A 156 -6.69 -25.85 -5.12
C ARG A 156 -7.22 -25.76 -3.68
N ARG A 157 -8.48 -26.14 -3.48
CA ARG A 157 -9.03 -26.22 -2.13
C ARG A 157 -8.19 -27.27 -1.39
N PRO A 158 -7.56 -26.94 -0.25
CA PRO A 158 -6.98 -27.98 0.59
C PRO A 158 -8.11 -28.93 0.97
N LYS A 159 -7.87 -30.24 0.81
CA LYS A 159 -8.76 -31.28 1.34
C LYS A 159 -8.79 -31.20 2.86
#